data_AF-A0A1X2I2F2-F1
#
_entry.id   AF-A0A1X2I2F2-F1
#
_cell.length_a   1.000
_cell.length_b   1.000
_cell.length_c   1.000
_cell.angle_alpha   90.00
_cell.angle_beta   90.00
_cell.angle_gamma   90.00
#
_symmetry.space_group_name_H-M   'P 1'
#
loop_
_entity.id
_entity.type
_entity.pdbx_description
1 polymer ?
#
loop_
_entity_poly.entity_id
_entity_poly.type
_entity_poly.pdbx_seq_one_letter_code
_entity_poly.pdbx_strand_id
1 'polypeptide(L)'
;MDRLSFLDDLEATRDSSDTLHNLMNYSMPNSVTSLELSEEPQPPRRQIQHADVHTRLRQLEHNMEQLTYANIRLARSNRKLKLESDRIVDEQTQVLKQEIQELRRMNVQLQRNNRLLQDDMMIKTEELHSVRDDQIRQMKNVGPEYEYLVQMIHLLYRQLDGKTNCDKTCCYTNLPLSQGFSVLTLPPETEEQRPEPQHICRPVIHSNISRSDFASSLEQENGQLRQSMESLKMEQEDLQVLIKEKDDVAEVLKSELRMKDAIVSQLEKDFERMELEVLDLQKDWRYSDRIIKSESSFTDIHAFPLPPSIPTKEAPHHHHHHHHHRSISNDDSISISISHTLSTTESSPCSPVSEYSLVD
;
A
#
# COMPACT_ATOMS: atom_id res chain seq x y z
N MET A 1 33.07 20.80 -11.30
CA MET A 1 32.63 21.11 -12.66
C MET A 1 31.12 21.20 -12.64
N ASP A 2 30.66 22.38 -13.03
CA ASP A 2 29.32 22.84 -13.36
C ASP A 2 28.15 22.66 -12.39
N ARG A 3 27.61 23.84 -12.07
CA ARG A 3 26.47 24.17 -11.25
C ARG A 3 25.48 24.84 -12.22
N LEU A 4 24.19 24.71 -11.94
CA LEU A 4 23.06 25.51 -12.45
C LEU A 4 22.42 25.05 -13.76
N SER A 5 21.11 24.73 -13.67
CA SER A 5 20.00 25.25 -14.50
C SER A 5 18.94 24.18 -14.78
N PHE A 6 18.04 23.92 -13.83
CA PHE A 6 16.79 23.20 -14.12
C PHE A 6 15.68 23.64 -13.14
N LEU A 7 15.55 24.94 -12.95
CA LEU A 7 14.40 25.61 -12.33
C LEU A 7 14.33 27.02 -12.92
N ASP A 8 13.88 27.10 -14.17
CA ASP A 8 13.34 28.30 -14.80
C ASP A 8 12.57 27.84 -16.03
N ASP A 9 11.28 27.55 -15.85
CA ASP A 9 10.28 27.56 -16.92
C ASP A 9 8.90 27.57 -16.24
N LEU A 10 8.57 28.75 -15.71
CA LEU A 10 7.28 29.04 -15.11
C LEU A 10 6.85 30.47 -15.48
N GLU A 11 6.87 30.84 -16.76
CA GLU A 11 6.23 32.10 -17.18
C GLU A 11 5.98 32.23 -18.70
N ALA A 12 5.01 31.47 -19.24
CA ALA A 12 4.41 31.79 -20.55
C ALA A 12 3.09 31.03 -20.81
N THR A 13 2.02 31.35 -20.08
CA THR A 13 0.63 31.15 -20.55
C THR A 13 -0.33 32.09 -19.79
N ARG A 14 0.00 33.39 -19.79
CA ARG A 14 -1.00 34.46 -19.70
C ARG A 14 -1.35 34.78 -21.15
N ASP A 15 -2.47 34.26 -21.62
CA ASP A 15 -3.34 34.82 -22.68
C ASP A 15 -4.29 33.72 -23.15
N SER A 16 -5.39 33.55 -22.43
CA SER A 16 -6.57 32.84 -22.93
C SER A 16 -7.83 33.57 -22.47
N SER A 17 -7.85 34.88 -22.73
CA SER A 17 -9.01 35.75 -22.55
C SER A 17 -9.61 36.21 -23.88
N ASP A 18 -9.08 35.77 -25.02
CA ASP A 18 -9.46 36.31 -26.34
C ASP A 18 -10.35 35.38 -27.17
N THR A 19 -10.68 34.18 -26.69
CA THR A 19 -11.54 33.22 -27.42
C THR A 19 -13.03 33.31 -27.10
N LEU A 20 -13.45 34.24 -26.23
CA LEU A 20 -14.86 34.41 -25.84
C LEU A 20 -15.59 35.58 -26.52
N HIS A 21 -14.98 36.25 -27.50
CA HIS A 21 -15.61 37.39 -28.18
C HIS A 21 -16.25 37.09 -29.54
N ASN A 22 -16.25 35.83 -30.02
CA ASN A 22 -16.73 35.48 -31.37
C ASN A 22 -17.99 34.59 -31.43
N LEU A 23 -18.88 34.66 -30.43
CA LEU A 23 -20.11 33.86 -30.42
C LEU A 23 -21.41 34.69 -30.36
N MET A 24 -21.46 35.81 -31.10
CA MET A 24 -22.70 36.57 -31.32
C MET A 24 -22.80 37.06 -32.77
N ASN A 25 -22.74 36.14 -33.73
CA ASN A 25 -23.22 36.39 -35.10
C ASN A 25 -24.68 35.92 -35.21
N TYR A 26 -25.61 36.77 -34.79
CA TYR A 26 -27.02 36.63 -35.16
C TYR A 26 -27.31 37.55 -36.37
N SER A 27 -27.13 37.02 -37.57
CA SER A 27 -27.72 37.61 -38.77
C SER A 27 -29.20 37.22 -38.82
N MET A 28 -30.08 38.18 -38.54
CA MET A 28 -31.52 38.05 -38.84
C MET A 28 -31.71 38.14 -40.37
N PRO A 29 -32.45 37.24 -41.03
CA PRO A 29 -32.78 37.41 -42.43
C PRO A 29 -33.82 38.53 -42.58
N ASN A 30 -33.41 39.62 -43.23
CA ASN A 30 -34.31 40.64 -43.77
C ASN A 30 -35.11 40.03 -44.95
N SER A 31 -36.35 39.65 -44.69
CA SER A 31 -37.34 39.37 -45.74
C SER A 31 -38.30 40.56 -45.86
N VAL A 32 -37.80 41.69 -46.37
CA VAL A 32 -38.62 42.73 -47.00
C VAL A 32 -38.70 42.41 -48.49
N THR A 33 -39.63 41.54 -48.85
CA THR A 33 -39.97 41.33 -50.26
C THR A 33 -40.91 42.45 -50.68
N SER A 34 -40.36 43.34 -51.52
CA SER A 34 -41.00 44.17 -52.54
C SER A 34 -42.19 45.05 -52.15
N LEU A 35 -41.99 46.37 -52.27
CA LEU A 35 -42.83 47.25 -53.10
C LEU A 35 -42.13 48.61 -53.24
N GLU A 36 -41.53 48.85 -54.39
CA GLU A 36 -41.10 50.17 -54.84
C GLU A 36 -42.30 51.03 -55.26
N LEU A 37 -42.13 52.32 -55.03
CA LEU A 37 -43.01 53.46 -55.25
C LEU A 37 -43.59 53.58 -56.67
N SER A 38 -44.84 54.05 -56.74
CA SER A 38 -45.27 55.04 -57.74
C SER A 38 -46.29 55.99 -57.11
N GLU A 39 -45.98 57.30 -57.13
CA GLU A 39 -46.84 58.47 -56.84
C GLU A 39 -48.02 58.49 -57.85
N GLU A 40 -49.23 59.03 -57.65
CA GLU A 40 -49.73 60.21 -56.92
C GLU A 40 -51.32 60.13 -56.88
N PRO A 41 -52.11 61.20 -56.58
CA PRO A 41 -52.78 61.55 -55.31
C PRO A 41 -54.32 61.28 -55.26
N GLN A 42 -54.92 61.01 -54.08
CA GLN A 42 -56.37 61.17 -53.79
C GLN A 42 -56.72 60.95 -52.27
N PRO A 43 -57.85 61.48 -51.74
CA PRO A 43 -58.02 62.57 -50.76
C PRO A 43 -58.04 62.13 -49.27
N PRO A 44 -58.12 63.04 -48.27
CA PRO A 44 -57.80 62.74 -46.88
C PRO A 44 -58.91 61.91 -46.22
N ARG A 45 -58.80 60.59 -46.30
CA ARG A 45 -59.58 59.69 -45.45
C ARG A 45 -58.90 59.59 -44.10
N ARG A 46 -59.56 60.15 -43.09
CA ARG A 46 -59.24 60.08 -41.67
C ARG A 46 -58.61 58.73 -41.30
N GLN A 47 -57.39 58.79 -40.78
CA GLN A 47 -56.69 57.67 -40.15
C GLN A 47 -57.59 56.99 -39.11
N ILE A 48 -57.83 55.71 -39.32
CA ILE A 48 -58.09 54.76 -38.22
C ILE A 48 -56.86 53.83 -38.20
N GLN A 49 -55.67 54.38 -37.94
CA GLN A 49 -54.41 53.62 -37.81
C GLN A 49 -54.08 53.25 -36.36
N HIS A 50 -54.83 53.79 -35.38
CA HIS A 50 -54.55 53.56 -33.96
C HIS A 50 -54.83 52.11 -33.52
N ALA A 51 -55.76 51.40 -34.15
CA ALA A 51 -56.10 50.02 -33.75
C ALA A 51 -54.96 49.03 -34.03
N ASP A 52 -54.31 49.10 -35.20
CA ASP A 52 -53.19 48.22 -35.58
C ASP A 52 -51.89 48.53 -34.83
N VAL A 53 -51.66 49.79 -34.49
CA VAL A 53 -50.52 50.17 -33.63
C VAL A 53 -50.74 49.65 -32.21
N HIS A 54 -51.97 49.71 -31.69
CA HIS A 54 -52.29 49.19 -30.36
C HIS A 54 -52.25 47.66 -30.26
N THR A 55 -52.63 46.93 -31.31
CA THR A 55 -52.50 45.45 -31.33
C THR A 55 -51.03 45.05 -31.46
N ARG A 56 -50.24 45.72 -32.31
CA ARG A 56 -48.80 45.51 -32.41
C ARG A 56 -48.05 45.83 -31.11
N LEU A 57 -48.44 46.92 -30.43
CA LEU A 57 -47.85 47.31 -29.16
C LEU A 57 -48.15 46.27 -28.07
N ARG A 58 -49.40 45.77 -27.99
CA ARG A 58 -49.75 44.65 -27.10
C ARG A 58 -49.00 43.35 -27.42
N GLN A 59 -48.77 43.05 -28.70
CA GLN A 59 -47.98 41.89 -29.12
C GLN A 59 -46.50 42.04 -28.73
N LEU A 60 -45.93 43.24 -28.86
CA LEU A 60 -44.56 43.53 -28.44
C LEU A 60 -44.41 43.46 -26.92
N GLU A 61 -45.36 44.00 -26.16
CA GLU A 61 -45.42 43.87 -24.69
C GLU A 61 -45.45 42.39 -24.28
N HIS A 62 -46.32 41.60 -24.92
CA HIS A 62 -46.40 40.16 -24.65
C HIS A 62 -45.09 39.42 -24.98
N ASN A 63 -44.47 39.72 -26.12
CA ASN A 63 -43.19 39.13 -26.49
C ASN A 63 -42.08 39.54 -25.52
N MET A 64 -42.09 40.79 -25.05
CA MET A 64 -41.15 41.29 -24.06
C MET A 64 -41.32 40.57 -22.71
N GLU A 65 -42.57 40.34 -22.27
CA GLU A 65 -42.87 39.56 -21.07
C GLU A 65 -42.41 38.11 -21.20
N GLN A 66 -42.66 37.47 -22.34
CA GLN A 66 -42.19 36.10 -22.61
C GLN A 66 -40.67 36.00 -22.60
N LEU A 67 -39.96 36.94 -23.25
CA LEU A 67 -38.50 37.00 -23.24
C LEU A 67 -37.95 37.25 -21.84
N THR A 68 -38.62 38.11 -21.07
CA THR A 68 -38.25 38.37 -19.67
C THR A 68 -38.38 37.12 -18.82
N TYR A 69 -39.49 36.38 -18.94
CA TYR A 69 -39.68 35.11 -18.24
C TYR A 69 -38.64 34.06 -18.66
N ALA A 70 -38.36 33.95 -19.96
CA ALA A 70 -37.36 33.03 -20.49
C ALA A 70 -35.94 33.37 -19.97
N ASN A 71 -35.56 34.64 -19.93
CA ASN A 71 -34.28 35.10 -19.38
C ASN A 71 -34.18 34.81 -17.88
N ILE A 72 -35.24 35.04 -17.09
CA ILE A 72 -35.26 34.69 -15.67
C ILE A 72 -35.06 33.19 -15.48
N ARG A 73 -35.73 32.36 -16.30
CA ARG A 73 -35.58 30.90 -16.24
C ARG A 73 -34.16 30.46 -16.61
N LEU A 74 -33.57 31.04 -17.67
CA LEU A 74 -32.18 30.78 -18.07
C LEU A 74 -31.19 31.21 -16.99
N ALA A 75 -31.36 32.39 -16.39
CA ALA A 75 -30.52 32.87 -15.31
C ALA A 75 -30.56 31.93 -14.08
N ARG A 76 -31.74 31.40 -13.74
CA ARG A 76 -31.88 30.38 -12.68
C ARG A 76 -31.18 29.09 -13.06
N SER A 77 -31.34 28.63 -14.30
CA SER A 77 -30.67 27.42 -14.80
C SER A 77 -29.15 27.56 -14.80
N ASN A 78 -28.62 28.68 -15.30
CA ASN A 78 -27.18 28.97 -15.29
C ASN A 78 -26.63 29.05 -13.87
N ARG A 79 -27.37 29.66 -12.93
CA ARG A 79 -26.97 29.67 -11.52
C ARG A 79 -26.90 28.25 -10.95
N LYS A 80 -27.88 27.39 -11.27
CA LYS A 80 -27.88 25.99 -10.84
C LYS A 80 -26.68 25.23 -11.41
N LEU A 81 -26.43 25.36 -12.72
CA LEU A 81 -25.30 24.71 -13.38
C LEU A 81 -23.95 25.19 -12.83
N LYS A 82 -23.83 26.49 -12.53
CA LYS A 82 -22.63 27.04 -11.91
C LYS A 82 -22.39 26.45 -10.52
N LEU A 83 -23.41 26.42 -9.67
CA LEU A 83 -23.29 25.83 -8.33
C LEU A 83 -22.93 24.33 -8.39
N GLU A 84 -23.50 23.60 -9.34
CA GLU A 84 -23.18 22.18 -9.55
C GLU A 84 -21.74 21.99 -10.04
N SER A 85 -21.31 22.82 -10.99
CA SER A 85 -19.92 22.81 -11.48
C SER A 85 -18.94 23.15 -10.37
N ASP A 86 -19.21 24.19 -9.57
CA ASP A 86 -18.36 24.60 -8.45
C ASP A 86 -18.27 23.46 -7.42
N ARG A 87 -19.40 22.81 -7.12
CA ARG A 87 -19.46 21.64 -6.22
C ARG A 87 -18.60 20.48 -6.73
N ILE A 88 -18.72 20.10 -8.00
CA ILE A 88 -17.95 18.99 -8.58
C ILE A 88 -16.45 19.31 -8.52
N VAL A 89 -16.07 20.55 -8.85
CA VAL A 89 -14.67 21.00 -8.78
C VAL A 89 -14.15 20.94 -7.35
N ASP A 90 -14.94 21.36 -6.37
CA ASP A 90 -14.57 21.29 -4.95
C ASP A 90 -14.40 19.84 -4.47
N GLU A 91 -15.32 18.95 -4.82
CA GLU A 91 -15.27 17.52 -4.49
C GLU A 91 -14.01 16.87 -5.09
N GLN A 92 -13.74 17.08 -6.38
CA GLN A 92 -12.54 16.55 -7.05
C GLN A 92 -11.25 17.13 -6.46
N THR A 93 -11.23 18.43 -6.19
CA THR A 93 -10.08 19.11 -5.58
C THR A 93 -9.82 18.58 -4.17
N GLN A 94 -10.87 18.28 -3.41
CA GLN A 94 -10.74 17.71 -2.08
C GLN A 94 -10.14 16.30 -2.12
N VAL A 95 -10.61 15.44 -3.03
CA VAL A 95 -10.05 14.08 -3.22
C VAL A 95 -8.56 14.17 -3.57
N LEU A 96 -8.18 15.01 -4.54
CA LEU A 96 -6.78 15.19 -4.92
C LEU A 96 -5.91 15.70 -3.77
N LYS A 97 -6.43 16.62 -2.94
CA LYS A 97 -5.70 17.09 -1.76
C LYS A 97 -5.45 15.98 -0.74
N GLN A 98 -6.44 15.10 -0.53
CA GLN A 98 -6.30 13.95 0.36
C GLN A 98 -5.26 12.96 -0.17
N GLU A 99 -5.30 12.64 -1.47
CA GLU A 99 -4.33 11.75 -2.10
C GLU A 99 -2.90 12.31 -2.03
N ILE A 100 -2.71 13.60 -2.31
CA ILE A 100 -1.41 14.26 -2.16
C ILE A 100 -0.90 14.17 -0.72
N GLN A 101 -1.77 14.35 0.27
CA GLN A 101 -1.40 14.26 1.68
C GLN A 101 -0.98 12.83 2.06
N GLU A 102 -1.68 11.82 1.53
CA GLU A 102 -1.35 10.42 1.75
C GLU A 102 -0.03 10.02 1.08
N LEU A 103 0.16 10.40 -0.18
CA LEU A 103 1.42 10.18 -0.91
C LEU A 103 2.60 10.84 -0.20
N ARG A 104 2.44 12.05 0.35
CA ARG A 104 3.47 12.72 1.16
C ARG A 104 3.78 11.94 2.43
N ARG A 105 2.77 11.44 3.15
CA ARG A 105 2.97 10.61 4.34
C ARG A 105 3.75 9.34 3.99
N MET A 106 3.33 8.64 2.94
CA MET A 106 3.99 7.42 2.48
C MET A 106 5.43 7.68 2.02
N ASN A 107 5.68 8.78 1.32
CA ASN A 107 7.03 9.16 0.89
C ASN A 107 7.97 9.42 2.07
N VAL A 108 7.50 10.16 3.09
CA VAL A 108 8.28 10.38 4.32
C VAL A 108 8.56 9.06 5.04
N GLN A 109 7.58 8.16 5.12
CA GLN A 109 7.77 6.84 5.71
C GLN A 109 8.79 6.01 4.92
N LEU A 110 8.70 6.01 3.59
CA LEU A 110 9.66 5.33 2.72
C LEU A 110 11.08 5.87 2.90
N GLN A 111 11.25 7.20 2.94
CA GLN A 111 12.55 7.84 3.16
C GLN A 111 13.14 7.44 4.51
N ARG A 112 12.33 7.39 5.57
CA ARG A 112 12.78 6.93 6.90
C ARG A 112 13.20 5.46 6.86
N ASN A 113 12.38 4.60 6.25
CA ASN A 113 12.69 3.17 6.15
C ASN A 113 13.96 2.93 5.31
N ASN A 114 14.14 3.66 4.22
CA ASN A 114 15.33 3.54 3.38
C ASN A 114 16.59 3.94 4.14
N ARG A 115 16.52 5.00 4.96
CA ARG A 115 17.62 5.40 5.83
C ARG A 115 17.97 4.32 6.87
N LEU A 116 16.96 3.75 7.54
CA LEU A 116 17.17 2.66 8.49
C LEU A 116 17.81 1.44 7.83
N LEU A 117 17.35 1.07 6.63
CA LEU A 117 17.94 -0.04 5.86
C LEU A 117 19.39 0.23 5.45
N GLN A 118 19.71 1.48 5.11
CA GLN A 118 21.10 1.87 4.82
C GLN A 118 21.98 1.77 6.07
N ASP A 119 21.49 2.21 7.22
CA ASP A 119 22.18 2.11 8.50
C ASP A 119 22.40 0.62 8.88
N ASP A 120 21.38 -0.23 8.77
CA ASP A 120 21.47 -1.67 9.02
C ASP A 120 22.48 -2.36 8.08
N MET A 121 22.44 -2.02 6.79
CA MET A 121 23.37 -2.54 5.81
C MET A 121 24.81 -2.13 6.13
N MET A 122 25.03 -0.88 6.56
CA MET A 122 26.35 -0.40 6.97
C MET A 122 26.87 -1.20 8.17
N ILE A 123 26.05 -1.36 9.22
CA ILE A 123 26.40 -2.14 10.41
C ILE A 123 26.75 -3.58 10.03
N LYS A 124 25.91 -4.24 9.22
CA LYS A 124 26.16 -5.63 8.79
C LYS A 124 27.42 -5.77 7.95
N THR A 125 27.71 -4.77 7.12
CA THR A 125 28.95 -4.73 6.34
C THR A 125 30.16 -4.61 7.26
N GLU A 126 30.12 -3.73 8.26
CA GLU A 126 31.17 -3.57 9.26
C GLU A 126 31.36 -4.84 10.11
N GLU A 127 30.28 -5.48 10.56
CA GLU A 127 30.33 -6.77 11.26
C GLU A 127 31.00 -7.86 10.40
N LEU A 128 30.62 -7.96 9.12
CA LEU A 128 31.25 -8.91 8.20
C LEU A 128 32.72 -8.63 7.98
N HIS A 129 33.12 -7.36 7.89
CA HIS A 129 34.51 -6.96 7.83
C HIS A 129 35.26 -7.33 9.12
N SER A 130 34.69 -7.07 10.29
CA SER A 130 35.26 -7.45 11.58
C SER A 130 35.45 -8.96 11.67
N VAL A 131 34.44 -9.76 11.33
CA VAL A 131 34.51 -11.22 11.34
C VAL A 131 35.60 -11.73 10.39
N ARG A 132 35.69 -11.15 9.18
CA ARG A 132 36.75 -11.48 8.23
C ARG A 132 38.13 -11.15 8.80
N ASP A 133 38.29 -9.97 9.38
CA ASP A 133 39.57 -9.54 9.95
C ASP A 133 39.96 -10.40 11.16
N ASP A 134 39.00 -10.77 11.99
CA ASP A 134 39.21 -11.68 13.13
C ASP A 134 39.57 -13.08 12.65
N GLN A 135 38.93 -13.58 11.59
CA GLN A 135 39.31 -14.83 10.94
C GLN A 135 40.75 -14.75 10.46
N ILE A 136 41.15 -13.69 9.74
CA ILE A 136 42.53 -13.48 9.28
C ILE A 136 43.51 -13.42 10.45
N ARG A 137 43.17 -12.76 11.56
CA ARG A 137 44.02 -12.71 12.77
C ARG A 137 44.15 -14.07 13.46
N GLN A 138 43.08 -14.87 13.47
CA GLN A 138 43.06 -16.20 14.08
C GLN A 138 43.66 -17.27 13.16
N MET A 139 43.88 -16.98 11.87
CA MET A 139 44.55 -17.89 10.95
C MET A 139 45.98 -18.14 11.43
N LYS A 140 46.18 -19.30 12.04
CA LYS A 140 47.51 -19.80 12.45
C LYS A 140 48.42 -20.04 11.24
N ASN A 141 47.83 -20.33 10.08
CA ASN A 141 48.52 -20.65 8.85
C ASN A 141 47.94 -19.81 7.71
N VAL A 142 48.80 -19.06 7.04
CA VAL A 142 48.45 -18.36 5.79
C VAL A 142 48.42 -19.40 4.67
N GLY A 143 47.52 -19.25 3.69
CA GLY A 143 47.22 -20.28 2.69
C GLY A 143 48.42 -20.86 1.92
N PRO A 144 48.23 -22.00 1.22
CA PRO A 144 49.30 -22.72 0.53
C PRO A 144 50.10 -21.85 -0.46
N GLU A 145 49.48 -20.83 -1.04
CA GLU A 145 50.10 -19.86 -1.94
C GLU A 145 51.09 -18.96 -1.20
N TYR A 146 50.75 -18.51 0.00
CA TYR A 146 51.65 -17.73 0.84
C TYR A 146 52.82 -18.59 1.36
N GLU A 147 52.53 -19.83 1.78
CA GLU A 147 53.57 -20.79 2.17
C GLU A 147 54.56 -21.03 1.02
N TYR A 148 54.04 -21.20 -0.21
CA TYR A 148 54.87 -21.34 -1.41
C TYR A 148 55.75 -20.11 -1.66
N LEU A 149 55.19 -18.90 -1.56
CA LEU A 149 55.96 -17.65 -1.74
C LEU A 149 57.08 -17.52 -0.71
N VAL A 150 56.80 -17.81 0.57
CA VAL A 150 57.81 -17.78 1.63
C VAL A 150 58.91 -18.82 1.37
N GLN A 151 58.53 -20.04 0.97
CA GLN A 151 59.48 -21.09 0.59
C GLN A 151 60.36 -20.67 -0.62
N MET A 152 59.78 -20.00 -1.61
CA MET A 152 60.52 -19.50 -2.78
C MET A 152 61.49 -18.37 -2.42
N ILE A 153 61.07 -17.44 -1.58
CA ILE A 153 61.94 -16.35 -1.09
C ILE A 153 63.14 -16.92 -0.33
N HIS A 154 62.93 -17.89 0.56
CA HIS A 154 64.03 -18.57 1.27
C HIS A 154 65.00 -19.28 0.32
N LEU A 155 64.51 -19.89 -0.75
CA LEU A 155 65.36 -20.50 -1.78
C LEU A 155 66.22 -19.43 -2.47
N LEU A 156 65.62 -18.33 -2.90
CA LEU A 156 66.31 -17.23 -3.58
C LEU A 156 67.41 -16.64 -2.69
N TYR A 157 67.15 -16.44 -1.40
CA TYR A 157 68.17 -16.00 -0.43
C TYR A 157 69.33 -17.01 -0.31
N ARG A 158 69.06 -18.32 -0.29
CA ARG A 158 70.14 -19.34 -0.29
C ARG A 158 70.97 -19.35 -1.58
N GLN A 159 70.34 -19.11 -2.72
CA GLN A 159 71.05 -19.03 -4.00
C GLN A 159 71.97 -17.81 -4.05
N LEU A 160 71.52 -16.67 -3.50
CA LEU A 160 72.36 -15.48 -3.35
C LEU A 160 73.56 -15.73 -2.42
N ASP A 161 73.38 -16.53 -1.36
CA ASP A 161 74.44 -16.96 -0.44
C ASP A 161 75.41 -18.02 -1.04
N GLY A 162 75.21 -18.43 -2.30
CA GLY A 162 76.05 -19.44 -2.97
C GLY A 162 75.81 -20.88 -2.51
N LYS A 163 74.74 -21.16 -1.75
CA LYS A 163 74.39 -22.49 -1.23
C LYS A 163 73.31 -23.15 -2.09
N THR A 164 73.67 -23.49 -3.33
CA THR A 164 72.73 -24.05 -4.32
C THR A 164 72.33 -25.49 -4.07
N ASN A 165 73.13 -26.23 -3.29
CA ASN A 165 72.93 -27.64 -3.03
C ASN A 165 72.44 -27.85 -1.58
N CYS A 166 71.59 -28.85 -1.37
CA CYS A 166 71.21 -29.26 -0.01
C CYS A 166 72.17 -30.38 0.45
N ASP A 167 72.93 -30.16 1.52
CA ASP A 167 74.00 -31.09 1.93
C ASP A 167 73.49 -32.30 2.73
N LYS A 168 72.80 -32.06 3.86
CA LYS A 168 72.33 -33.11 4.80
C LYS A 168 70.83 -33.03 5.09
N THR A 169 70.24 -31.86 4.87
CA THR A 169 68.83 -31.57 5.11
C THR A 169 68.22 -30.85 3.91
N CYS A 170 66.99 -31.19 3.55
CA CYS A 170 66.25 -30.57 2.46
C CYS A 170 66.00 -29.08 2.76
N CYS A 171 66.20 -28.24 1.75
CA CYS A 171 66.11 -26.79 1.85
C CYS A 171 64.67 -26.26 2.07
N TYR A 172 63.64 -27.09 1.85
CA TYR A 172 62.23 -26.73 2.01
C TYR A 172 61.57 -27.30 3.26
N THR A 173 61.97 -28.51 3.67
CA THR A 173 61.31 -29.22 4.77
C THR A 173 62.16 -29.28 6.03
N ASN A 174 63.43 -28.85 5.98
CA ASN A 174 64.43 -29.03 7.04
C ASN A 174 64.61 -30.49 7.51
N LEU A 175 63.99 -31.45 6.80
CA LEU A 175 64.08 -32.87 7.08
C LEU A 175 65.40 -33.43 6.52
N PRO A 176 65.96 -34.46 7.16
CA PRO A 176 67.16 -35.12 6.66
C PRO A 176 66.90 -35.72 5.26
N LEU A 177 67.91 -35.64 4.39
CA LEU A 177 67.83 -36.14 3.01
C LEU A 177 67.51 -37.65 2.94
N SER A 178 67.76 -38.40 4.01
CA SER A 178 67.43 -39.83 4.15
C SER A 178 65.92 -40.12 4.21
N GLN A 179 65.08 -39.11 4.48
CA GLN A 179 63.62 -39.24 4.53
C GLN A 179 62.91 -38.57 3.33
N GLY A 180 63.66 -37.92 2.43
CA GLY A 180 63.10 -37.21 1.27
C GLY A 180 63.08 -38.05 -0.02
N PHE A 181 62.28 -37.61 -1.01
CA PHE A 181 62.29 -38.17 -2.37
C PHE A 181 63.69 -38.03 -3.00
N SER A 182 64.46 -39.12 -2.96
CA SER A 182 65.70 -39.30 -3.69
C SER A 182 65.37 -39.96 -5.03
N VAL A 183 65.59 -39.26 -6.14
CA VAL A 183 65.43 -39.83 -7.47
C VAL A 183 66.80 -40.31 -7.92
N LEU A 184 66.93 -41.61 -8.20
CA LEU A 184 68.08 -42.13 -8.94
C LEU A 184 68.02 -41.55 -10.36
N THR A 185 68.88 -40.58 -10.66
CA THR A 185 69.04 -40.09 -12.04
C THR A 185 70.17 -40.85 -12.74
N LEU A 186 69.74 -41.52 -13.82
CA LEU A 186 70.44 -42.09 -14.97
C LEU A 186 71.53 -43.15 -14.73
N PRO A 187 71.65 -44.15 -15.64
CA PRO A 187 72.72 -45.15 -15.58
C PRO A 187 74.08 -44.45 -15.72
N PRO A 188 75.11 -44.89 -14.98
CA PRO A 188 76.44 -44.29 -15.09
C PRO A 188 77.01 -44.51 -16.50
N GLU A 189 77.60 -43.49 -17.12
CA GLU A 189 78.28 -43.65 -18.44
C GLU A 189 79.62 -44.38 -18.33
N THR A 190 80.08 -44.73 -17.12
CA THR A 190 81.31 -45.50 -16.87
C THR A 190 81.16 -46.42 -15.65
N GLU A 191 81.71 -47.64 -15.74
CA GLU A 191 81.53 -48.73 -14.74
C GLU A 191 82.13 -48.46 -13.34
N GLU A 192 82.81 -47.33 -13.11
CA GLU A 192 83.48 -47.02 -11.84
C GLU A 192 82.72 -46.02 -10.94
N GLN A 193 81.57 -45.49 -11.38
CA GLN A 193 80.77 -44.56 -10.57
C GLN A 193 79.51 -45.24 -10.01
N ARG A 194 79.47 -45.41 -8.68
CA ARG A 194 78.24 -45.76 -7.98
C ARG A 194 77.23 -44.62 -8.21
N PRO A 195 75.96 -44.92 -8.54
CA PRO A 195 74.94 -43.89 -8.68
C PRO A 195 74.73 -43.20 -7.32
N GLU A 196 75.18 -41.95 -7.19
CA GLU A 196 74.90 -41.17 -6.00
C GLU A 196 73.45 -40.67 -6.05
N PRO A 197 72.67 -40.85 -4.98
CA PRO A 197 71.31 -40.35 -4.90
C PRO A 197 71.31 -38.83 -4.96
N GLN A 198 70.85 -38.23 -6.07
CA GLN A 198 70.71 -36.79 -6.17
C GLN A 198 69.37 -36.37 -5.58
N HIS A 199 69.40 -35.57 -4.52
CA HIS A 199 68.18 -35.03 -3.92
C HIS A 199 67.57 -33.96 -4.82
N ILE A 200 66.28 -34.14 -5.17
CA ILE A 200 65.50 -33.11 -5.84
C ILE A 200 64.72 -32.32 -4.78
N CYS A 201 65.15 -31.09 -4.54
CA CYS A 201 64.54 -30.17 -3.60
C CYS A 201 63.24 -29.62 -4.19
N ARG A 202 62.09 -30.09 -3.72
CA ARG A 202 60.79 -29.54 -4.11
C ARG A 202 60.11 -28.89 -2.90
N PRO A 203 59.43 -27.74 -3.08
CA PRO A 203 58.52 -27.17 -2.10
C PRO A 203 57.49 -28.23 -1.69
N VAL A 204 57.33 -28.46 -0.39
CA VAL A 204 56.23 -29.27 0.16
C VAL A 204 55.27 -28.29 0.80
N ILE A 205 54.13 -28.09 0.15
CA ILE A 205 53.05 -27.27 0.67
C ILE A 205 52.22 -28.17 1.59
N HIS A 206 52.17 -27.83 2.87
CA HIS A 206 51.41 -28.62 3.82
C HIS A 206 49.97 -28.12 3.79
N SER A 207 49.06 -28.92 3.24
CA SER A 207 47.62 -28.65 3.37
C SER A 207 47.21 -28.90 4.82
N ASN A 208 47.29 -27.86 5.65
CA ASN A 208 47.06 -27.93 7.10
C ASN A 208 45.56 -27.96 7.46
N ILE A 209 44.73 -28.62 6.66
CA ILE A 209 43.38 -28.97 7.07
C ILE A 209 43.57 -30.03 8.15
N SER A 210 43.63 -29.62 9.42
CA SER A 210 43.52 -30.52 10.56
C SER A 210 42.20 -31.27 10.40
N ARG A 211 42.31 -32.47 9.84
CA ARG A 211 41.18 -33.24 9.34
C ARG A 211 40.26 -33.72 10.47
N SER A 212 40.66 -33.61 11.73
CA SER A 212 39.83 -33.97 12.89
C SER A 212 39.08 -32.78 13.46
N ASP A 213 39.75 -31.66 13.72
CA ASP A 213 39.13 -30.53 14.45
C ASP A 213 38.23 -29.72 13.54
N PHE A 214 38.63 -29.52 12.28
CA PHE A 214 37.79 -28.86 11.29
C PHE A 214 36.62 -29.74 10.84
N ALA A 215 36.82 -31.06 10.73
CA ALA A 215 35.75 -31.98 10.37
C ALA A 215 34.70 -32.10 11.48
N SER A 216 35.13 -32.20 12.74
CA SER A 216 34.21 -32.23 13.90
C SER A 216 33.44 -30.91 14.06
N SER A 217 34.09 -29.77 13.85
CA SER A 217 33.42 -28.46 13.84
C SER A 217 32.38 -28.36 12.71
N LEU A 218 32.72 -28.82 11.50
CA LEU A 218 31.78 -28.86 10.37
C LEU A 218 30.63 -29.85 10.59
N GLU A 219 30.87 -30.99 11.24
CA GLU A 219 29.83 -31.94 11.61
C GLU A 219 28.88 -31.36 12.65
N GLN A 220 29.41 -30.63 13.64
CA GLN A 220 28.60 -29.92 14.64
C GLN A 220 27.76 -28.81 14.02
N GLU A 221 28.36 -27.98 13.16
CA GLU A 221 27.65 -26.92 12.44
C GLU A 221 26.59 -27.49 11.51
N ASN A 222 26.89 -28.57 10.76
CA ASN A 222 25.88 -29.28 9.96
C ASN A 222 24.75 -29.85 10.84
N GLY A 223 25.07 -30.34 12.04
CA GLY A 223 24.07 -30.80 13.00
C GLY A 223 23.14 -29.67 13.45
N GLN A 224 23.71 -28.51 13.80
CA GLN A 224 22.94 -27.33 14.19
C GLN A 224 22.09 -26.79 13.03
N LEU A 225 22.64 -26.72 11.82
CA LEU A 225 21.91 -26.29 10.63
C LEU A 225 20.76 -27.24 10.31
N ARG A 226 20.96 -28.57 10.43
CA ARG A 226 19.88 -29.55 10.27
C ARG A 226 18.79 -29.38 11.31
N GLN A 227 19.15 -29.14 12.57
CA GLN A 227 18.18 -28.91 13.64
C GLN A 227 17.40 -27.60 13.42
N SER A 228 18.09 -26.54 13.01
CA SER A 228 17.46 -25.26 12.68
C SER A 228 16.52 -25.39 11.48
N MET A 229 16.92 -26.13 10.45
CA MET A 229 16.08 -26.42 9.28
C MET A 229 14.83 -27.21 9.66
N GLU A 230 14.94 -28.20 10.55
CA GLU A 230 13.79 -28.96 11.02
C GLU A 230 12.84 -28.09 11.86
N SER A 231 13.38 -27.22 12.72
CA SER A 231 12.58 -26.24 13.48
C SER A 231 11.82 -25.29 12.56
N LEU A 232 12.51 -24.72 11.57
CA LEU A 232 11.89 -23.83 10.57
C LEU A 232 10.83 -24.55 9.75
N LYS A 233 11.02 -25.85 9.47
CA LYS A 233 10.03 -26.65 8.76
C LYS A 233 8.79 -26.90 9.60
N MET A 234 8.94 -27.21 10.90
CA MET A 234 7.79 -27.31 11.81
C MET A 234 7.03 -25.98 11.92
N GLU A 235 7.75 -24.87 12.08
CA GLU A 235 7.13 -23.53 12.11
C GLU A 235 6.40 -23.21 10.79
N GLN A 236 6.96 -23.61 9.64
CA GLN A 236 6.32 -23.47 8.34
C GLN A 236 5.02 -24.28 8.27
N GLU A 237 5.04 -25.53 8.74
CA GLU A 237 3.86 -26.41 8.78
C GLU A 237 2.77 -25.82 9.69
N ASP A 238 3.13 -25.31 10.87
CA ASP A 238 2.21 -24.63 11.79
C ASP A 238 1.60 -23.37 11.18
N LEU A 239 2.42 -22.55 10.50
CA LEU A 239 1.95 -21.36 9.80
C LEU A 239 1.01 -21.72 8.64
N GLN A 240 1.26 -22.81 7.92
CA GLN A 240 0.35 -23.27 6.86
C GLN A 240 -1.01 -23.67 7.42
N VAL A 241 -1.05 -24.35 8.58
CA VAL A 241 -2.31 -24.69 9.26
C VAL A 241 -3.05 -23.41 9.66
N LEU A 242 -2.36 -22.45 10.26
CA LEU A 242 -2.97 -21.19 10.68
C LEU A 242 -3.52 -20.37 9.50
N ILE A 243 -2.79 -20.33 8.37
CA ILE A 243 -3.27 -19.67 7.14
C ILE A 243 -4.56 -20.32 6.68
N LYS A 244 -4.61 -21.65 6.64
CA LYS A 244 -5.81 -22.39 6.24
C LYS A 244 -7.00 -22.09 7.14
N GLU A 245 -6.81 -22.06 8.47
CA GLU A 245 -7.87 -21.67 9.41
C GLU A 245 -8.35 -20.24 9.17
N LYS A 246 -7.44 -19.31 8.86
CA LYS A 246 -7.79 -17.92 8.54
C LYS A 246 -8.56 -17.80 7.23
N ASP A 247 -8.20 -18.57 6.21
CA ASP A 247 -8.91 -18.64 4.94
C ASP A 247 -10.33 -19.18 5.13
N ASP A 248 -10.50 -20.23 5.94
CA ASP A 248 -11.82 -20.79 6.26
C ASP A 248 -12.70 -19.74 6.97
N VAL A 249 -12.15 -19.00 7.94
CA VAL A 249 -12.87 -17.89 8.60
C VAL A 249 -13.21 -16.78 7.61
N ALA A 250 -12.31 -16.43 6.69
CA ALA A 250 -12.55 -15.41 5.69
C ALA A 250 -13.69 -15.81 4.74
N GLU A 251 -13.76 -17.08 4.33
CA GLU A 251 -14.86 -17.58 3.50
C GLU A 251 -16.21 -17.56 4.24
N VAL A 252 -16.23 -17.91 5.53
CA VAL A 252 -17.43 -17.76 6.37
C VAL A 252 -17.87 -16.29 6.42
N LEU A 253 -16.96 -15.36 6.72
CA LEU A 253 -17.28 -13.93 6.77
C LEU A 253 -17.77 -13.39 5.42
N LYS A 254 -17.18 -13.81 4.30
CA LYS A 254 -17.67 -13.47 2.95
C LYS A 254 -19.08 -14.01 2.69
N SER A 255 -19.39 -15.20 3.19
CA SER A 255 -20.73 -15.77 3.05
C SER A 255 -21.77 -15.00 3.88
N GLU A 256 -21.40 -14.59 5.11
CA GLU A 256 -22.26 -13.81 5.99
C GLU A 256 -22.49 -12.39 5.44
N LEU A 257 -21.44 -11.75 4.91
CA LEU A 257 -21.56 -10.46 4.25
C LEU A 257 -22.51 -10.52 3.05
N ARG A 258 -22.35 -11.52 2.18
CA ARG A 258 -23.27 -11.75 1.04
C ARG A 258 -24.71 -11.94 1.50
N MET A 259 -24.94 -12.65 2.60
CA MET A 259 -26.27 -12.82 3.17
C MET A 259 -26.84 -11.48 3.68
N LYS A 260 -26.02 -10.69 4.38
CA LYS A 260 -26.40 -9.35 4.86
C LYS A 260 -26.73 -8.41 3.70
N ASP A 261 -25.91 -8.38 2.65
CA ASP A 261 -26.16 -7.57 1.44
C ASP A 261 -27.47 -7.98 0.76
N ALA A 262 -27.77 -9.29 0.70
CA ALA A 262 -29.03 -9.78 0.15
C ALA A 262 -30.23 -9.33 1.00
N ILE A 263 -30.11 -9.35 2.34
CA ILE A 263 -31.15 -8.86 3.25
C ILE A 263 -31.35 -7.35 3.08
N VAL A 264 -30.26 -6.56 3.02
CA VAL A 264 -30.34 -5.11 2.82
C VAL A 264 -31.00 -4.79 1.48
N SER A 265 -30.57 -5.46 0.40
CA SER A 265 -31.17 -5.30 -0.94
C SER A 265 -32.67 -5.65 -0.94
N GLN A 266 -33.09 -6.62 -0.13
CA GLN A 266 -34.50 -6.97 0.01
C GLN A 266 -35.26 -5.88 0.78
N LEU A 267 -34.69 -5.38 1.88
CA LEU A 267 -35.27 -4.28 2.65
C LEU A 267 -35.42 -3.01 1.82
N GLU A 268 -34.43 -2.65 1.00
CA GLU A 268 -34.50 -1.52 0.08
C GLU A 268 -35.70 -1.65 -0.87
N LYS A 269 -35.88 -2.83 -1.50
CA LYS A 269 -37.05 -3.10 -2.36
C LYS A 269 -38.37 -3.04 -1.61
N ASP A 270 -38.40 -3.49 -0.37
CA ASP A 270 -39.60 -3.45 0.46
C ASP A 270 -39.93 -2.01 0.89
N PHE A 271 -38.92 -1.18 1.17
CA PHE A 271 -39.09 0.26 1.41
C PHE A 271 -39.58 0.99 0.16
N GLU A 272 -38.99 0.73 -1.01
CA GLU A 272 -39.46 1.30 -2.28
C GLU A 272 -40.93 0.94 -2.56
N ARG A 273 -41.31 -0.32 -2.31
CA ARG A 273 -42.70 -0.76 -2.45
C ARG A 273 -43.63 -0.05 -1.48
N MET A 274 -43.22 0.08 -0.23
CA MET A 274 -44.01 0.78 0.80
C MET A 274 -44.15 2.26 0.47
N GLU A 275 -43.10 2.91 -0.05
CA GLU A 275 -43.16 4.30 -0.50
C GLU A 275 -44.18 4.49 -1.62
N LEU A 276 -44.21 3.58 -2.61
CA LEU A 276 -45.22 3.59 -3.67
C LEU A 276 -46.64 3.41 -3.11
N GLU A 277 -46.85 2.47 -2.19
CA GLU A 277 -48.16 2.25 -1.56
C GLU A 277 -48.61 3.48 -0.75
N VAL A 278 -47.71 4.14 -0.02
CA VAL A 278 -48.01 5.39 0.68
C VAL A 278 -48.36 6.51 -0.30
N LEU A 279 -47.65 6.64 -1.42
CA LEU A 279 -47.97 7.63 -2.45
C LEU A 279 -49.34 7.39 -3.08
N ASP A 280 -49.68 6.13 -3.38
CA ASP A 280 -51.00 5.76 -3.90
C ASP A 280 -52.11 6.05 -2.88
N LEU A 281 -51.93 5.67 -1.61
CA LEU A 281 -52.87 5.99 -0.53
C LEU A 281 -53.03 7.50 -0.33
N GLN A 282 -51.94 8.27 -0.39
CA GLN A 282 -52.02 9.74 -0.32
C GLN A 282 -52.78 10.32 -1.50
N LYS A 283 -52.59 9.78 -2.70
CA LYS A 283 -53.33 10.19 -3.90
C LYS A 283 -54.81 9.88 -3.73
N ASP A 284 -55.18 8.67 -3.34
CA ASP A 284 -56.57 8.26 -3.11
C ASP A 284 -57.24 9.07 -2.01
N TRP A 285 -56.50 9.41 -0.94
CA TRP A 285 -56.98 10.31 0.11
C TRP A 285 -57.26 11.71 -0.44
N ARG A 286 -56.37 12.27 -1.27
CA ARG A 286 -56.58 13.58 -1.93
C ARG A 286 -57.73 13.58 -2.94
N TYR A 287 -58.00 12.45 -3.62
CA TYR A 287 -59.17 12.30 -4.48
C TYR A 287 -60.46 12.17 -3.67
N SER A 288 -60.42 11.43 -2.57
CA SER A 288 -61.55 11.30 -1.64
C SER A 288 -61.89 12.64 -0.98
N ASP A 289 -60.91 13.46 -0.61
CA ASP A 289 -61.11 14.81 -0.05
C ASP A 289 -61.77 15.79 -1.05
N ARG A 290 -61.64 15.54 -2.37
CA ARG A 290 -62.37 16.28 -3.40
C ARG A 290 -63.81 15.78 -3.58
N ILE A 291 -64.05 14.49 -3.38
CA ILE A 291 -65.38 13.87 -3.49
C ILE A 291 -66.22 14.14 -2.24
N ILE A 292 -65.62 14.12 -1.03
CA ILE A 292 -66.29 14.41 0.26
C ILE A 292 -66.73 15.88 0.36
N LYS A 293 -66.10 16.81 -0.36
CA LYS A 293 -66.62 18.20 -0.50
C LYS A 293 -67.86 18.30 -1.39
N SER A 294 -68.16 17.26 -2.17
CA SER A 294 -69.27 17.27 -3.11
C SER A 294 -70.51 16.58 -2.55
N GLU A 295 -70.36 15.54 -1.72
CA GLU A 295 -71.50 14.87 -1.07
C GLU A 295 -71.06 14.24 0.26
N SER A 296 -71.58 14.72 1.41
CA SER A 296 -72.16 13.87 2.48
C SER A 296 -72.24 14.57 3.86
N SER A 297 -73.48 14.82 4.28
CA SER A 297 -74.07 14.42 5.56
C SER A 297 -73.13 14.18 6.75
N PHE A 298 -73.03 15.18 7.61
CA PHE A 298 -72.26 15.17 8.86
C PHE A 298 -73.16 14.72 10.04
N THR A 299 -73.38 13.41 10.25
CA THR A 299 -74.11 12.94 11.47
C THR A 299 -73.69 11.59 12.08
N ASP A 300 -72.59 10.92 11.69
CA ASP A 300 -72.40 9.52 12.16
C ASP A 300 -70.96 9.09 12.57
N ILE A 301 -70.18 9.96 13.23
CA ILE A 301 -68.83 9.59 13.73
C ILE A 301 -68.60 10.02 15.20
N HIS A 302 -69.55 9.74 16.08
CA HIS A 302 -69.32 9.84 17.54
C HIS A 302 -69.71 8.55 18.30
N ALA A 303 -69.49 7.38 17.71
CA ALA A 303 -69.54 6.11 18.44
C ALA A 303 -68.13 5.57 18.69
N PHE A 304 -67.64 5.72 19.92
CA PHE A 304 -66.42 5.04 20.39
C PHE A 304 -66.70 3.55 20.58
N PRO A 305 -65.84 2.63 20.11
CA PRO A 305 -65.98 1.21 20.41
C PRO A 305 -65.49 0.93 21.84
N LEU A 306 -66.37 0.36 22.67
CA LEU A 306 -66.01 -0.19 23.99
C LEU A 306 -65.18 -1.48 23.81
N PRO A 307 -64.13 -1.70 24.61
CA PRO A 307 -63.34 -2.93 24.55
C PRO A 307 -64.11 -4.12 25.15
N PRO A 308 -63.95 -5.34 24.61
CA PRO A 308 -64.59 -6.54 25.16
C PRO A 308 -63.94 -6.99 26.47
N SER A 309 -64.77 -7.44 27.40
CA SER A 309 -64.41 -7.94 28.73
C SER A 309 -63.68 -9.29 28.71
N ILE A 310 -62.64 -9.42 29.54
CA ILE A 310 -61.85 -10.64 29.77
C ILE A 310 -62.66 -11.65 30.59
N PRO A 311 -62.77 -12.94 30.20
CA PRO A 311 -63.24 -14.00 31.06
C PRO A 311 -62.10 -14.64 31.89
N THR A 312 -62.32 -14.75 33.19
CA THR A 312 -61.49 -15.43 34.19
C THR A 312 -61.90 -16.91 34.39
N LYS A 313 -60.88 -17.75 34.71
CA LYS A 313 -60.90 -19.09 35.38
C LYS A 313 -61.32 -20.28 34.50
N GLU A 314 -60.66 -21.44 34.49
CA GLU A 314 -60.08 -22.28 35.57
C GLU A 314 -59.05 -23.30 35.00
N ALA A 315 -58.14 -23.81 35.85
CA ALA A 315 -57.14 -24.88 35.58
C ALA A 315 -57.70 -26.28 35.95
N PRO A 316 -56.94 -27.41 36.00
CA PRO A 316 -55.65 -27.84 35.41
C PRO A 316 -55.70 -29.25 34.75
N HIS A 317 -54.66 -29.68 34.00
CA HIS A 317 -54.23 -31.10 33.97
C HIS A 317 -52.74 -31.25 33.61
N HIS A 318 -52.07 -32.12 34.37
CA HIS A 318 -50.67 -32.53 34.28
C HIS A 318 -50.29 -33.26 32.98
N HIS A 319 -49.08 -33.03 32.47
CA HIS A 319 -48.11 -34.12 32.24
C HIS A 319 -46.65 -33.63 32.10
N HIS A 320 -45.74 -34.43 32.68
CA HIS A 320 -44.28 -34.39 32.60
C HIS A 320 -43.73 -34.38 31.16
N HIS A 321 -42.64 -33.64 30.90
CA HIS A 321 -41.30 -34.22 30.70
C HIS A 321 -40.17 -33.18 30.47
N HIS A 322 -39.05 -33.45 31.17
CA HIS A 322 -37.64 -33.14 30.93
C HIS A 322 -37.12 -31.73 30.54
N HIS A 323 -36.40 -31.19 31.53
CA HIS A 323 -35.30 -30.22 31.43
C HIS A 323 -34.21 -30.63 30.42
N HIS A 324 -33.74 -29.67 29.63
CA HIS A 324 -32.31 -29.41 29.48
C HIS A 324 -32.05 -27.91 29.63
N HIS A 325 -31.36 -27.56 30.72
CA HIS A 325 -30.75 -26.25 30.94
C HIS A 325 -29.59 -26.05 29.95
N ARG A 326 -29.58 -24.93 29.23
CA ARG A 326 -28.33 -24.25 28.88
C ARG A 326 -28.54 -22.75 29.05
N SER A 327 -28.09 -22.26 30.20
CA SER A 327 -27.95 -20.86 30.56
C SER A 327 -26.98 -20.17 29.60
N ILE A 328 -27.48 -19.17 28.87
CA ILE A 328 -26.66 -18.16 28.20
C ILE A 328 -26.59 -16.98 29.18
N SER A 329 -25.47 -16.86 29.87
CA SER A 329 -25.08 -15.64 30.57
C SER A 329 -24.60 -14.64 29.52
N ASN A 330 -25.37 -13.57 29.35
CA ASN A 330 -24.88 -12.34 28.74
C ASN A 330 -24.03 -11.62 29.79
N ASP A 331 -22.72 -11.67 29.62
CA ASP A 331 -21.79 -10.66 30.13
C ASP A 331 -20.45 -10.89 29.44
N ASP A 332 -20.16 -10.09 28.41
CA ASP A 332 -18.79 -9.82 28.00
C ASP A 332 -18.70 -8.36 27.56
N SER A 333 -18.41 -7.53 28.57
CA SER A 333 -17.85 -6.20 28.38
C SER A 333 -16.40 -6.37 27.96
N ILE A 334 -16.07 -6.04 26.70
CA ILE A 334 -14.68 -6.03 26.23
C ILE A 334 -13.98 -4.84 26.90
N SER A 335 -13.18 -5.13 27.93
CA SER A 335 -12.18 -4.21 28.46
C SER A 335 -10.82 -4.53 27.82
N ILE A 336 -10.31 -3.59 27.03
CA ILE A 336 -8.97 -3.67 26.45
C ILE A 336 -8.01 -3.03 27.45
N SER A 337 -7.34 -3.84 28.27
CA SER A 337 -6.19 -3.43 29.05
C SER A 337 -4.92 -3.94 28.39
N ILE A 338 -4.14 -3.02 27.83
CA ILE A 338 -2.81 -3.27 27.27
C ILE A 338 -1.83 -3.31 28.45
N SER A 339 -1.38 -4.51 28.81
CA SER A 339 -0.31 -4.71 29.79
C SER A 339 1.03 -4.75 29.05
N HIS A 340 1.84 -3.71 29.22
CA HIS A 340 3.26 -3.73 28.84
C HIS A 340 4.03 -4.57 29.86
N THR A 341 4.57 -5.71 29.44
CA THR A 341 5.62 -6.41 30.19
C THR A 341 6.97 -5.88 29.73
N LEU A 342 7.47 -4.86 30.43
CA LEU A 342 8.90 -4.57 30.49
C LEU A 342 9.52 -5.52 31.51
N SER A 343 10.22 -6.54 31.03
CA SER A 343 11.13 -7.33 31.87
C SER A 343 12.53 -6.72 31.78
N THR A 344 12.82 -5.82 32.70
CA THR A 344 14.18 -5.42 33.08
C THR A 344 14.29 -5.49 34.60
N THR A 345 15.49 -5.85 35.07
CA THR A 345 16.01 -5.97 36.46
C THR A 345 16.09 -7.40 36.99
N GLU A 346 17.16 -7.88 37.64
CA GLU A 346 18.53 -7.43 37.92
C GLU A 346 19.25 -8.57 38.69
N SER A 347 20.58 -8.68 38.58
CA SER A 347 21.42 -9.24 39.66
C SER A 347 22.89 -8.74 39.60
N SER A 348 23.14 -7.53 40.13
CA SER A 348 24.11 -7.10 41.19
C SER A 348 25.61 -7.57 41.20
N PRO A 349 26.56 -6.96 41.97
CA PRO A 349 26.90 -5.54 42.29
C PRO A 349 28.42 -5.19 42.16
N CYS A 350 28.78 -3.90 42.03
CA CYS A 350 29.95 -3.23 42.67
C CYS A 350 30.12 -1.75 42.26
N SER A 351 30.30 -0.87 43.25
CA SER A 351 30.53 0.61 43.27
C SER A 351 31.86 1.10 42.64
N PRO A 352 32.30 2.39 42.74
CA PRO A 352 31.62 3.72 42.73
C PRO A 352 32.28 4.78 41.78
N VAL A 353 31.56 5.89 41.56
CA VAL A 353 32.01 7.31 41.45
C VAL A 353 33.13 7.69 40.46
N SER A 354 32.77 8.50 39.45
CA SER A 354 33.58 9.66 39.03
C SER A 354 32.71 10.71 38.33
N GLU A 355 32.48 11.81 39.02
CA GLU A 355 32.06 13.08 38.42
C GLU A 355 33.22 13.64 37.60
N TYR A 356 32.98 13.97 36.33
CA TYR A 356 33.75 15.02 35.66
C TYR A 356 32.79 15.95 34.92
N SER A 357 32.78 17.17 35.43
CA SER A 357 32.31 18.41 34.82
C SER A 357 33.30 18.88 33.75
N LEU A 358 32.78 19.34 32.61
CA LEU A 358 33.36 20.28 31.63
C LEU A 358 32.21 20.54 30.64
N VAL A 359 31.50 21.68 30.61
CA VAL A 359 31.95 23.06 30.34
C VAL A 359 33.00 23.11 29.23
N ASP A 360 32.55 23.10 27.98
CA ASP A 360 32.51 24.29 27.12
C ASP A 360 31.44 24.14 26.03
#